data_AF-A0A4U0VCX8-F1
#
_entry.id   AF-A0A4U0VCX8-F1
#
_cell.length_a   1.000
_cell.length_b   1.000
_cell.length_c   1.000
_cell.angle_alpha   90.00
_cell.angle_beta   90.00
_cell.angle_gamma   90.00
#
_symmetry.space_group_name_H-M   'P 1'
#
loop_
_entity.id
_entity.type
_entity.pdbx_description
1 polymer ?
#
loop_
_entity_poly.entity_id
_entity_poly.type
_entity_poly.pdbx_seq_one_letter_code
_entity_poly.pdbx_strand_id
1 'polypeptide(L)'
;MQWMYPCGGMPTSTNRTLWPIGGGAVALQPGWFPGHAAAFFYINLGLGNQPLNMSFPMLPPFQITGPSKLNYDGTICLPQVPLPANVTINVGDNATIQVIETAVHGAALYNCVDITFAEPSQVQP
;
A
#
# COMPACT_ATOMS: atom_id res chain seq x y z
N MET A 1 13.22 -9.63 -0.64
CA MET A 1 13.78 -8.87 0.50
C MET A 1 13.13 -7.50 0.44
N GLN A 2 12.41 -7.03 1.46
CA GLN A 2 11.49 -5.87 1.31
C GLN A 2 12.17 -4.52 0.99
N TRP A 3 13.50 -4.42 1.04
CA TRP A 3 14.23 -3.17 0.79
C TRP A 3 14.41 -2.80 -0.69
N MET A 4 13.92 -3.62 -1.62
CA MET A 4 14.04 -3.36 -3.06
C MET A 4 12.80 -2.64 -3.61
N TYR A 5 12.97 -1.42 -4.11
CA TYR A 5 11.91 -0.71 -4.83
C TYR A 5 11.50 -1.45 -6.13
N PRO A 6 10.22 -1.43 -6.54
CA PRO A 6 9.08 -0.84 -5.84
C PRO A 6 8.37 -1.78 -4.87
N CYS A 7 8.56 -3.11 -4.96
CA CYS A 7 7.67 -4.08 -4.30
C CYS A 7 8.43 -5.16 -3.51
N GLY A 8 9.58 -4.81 -2.93
CA GLY A 8 10.42 -5.76 -2.19
C GLY A 8 11.11 -6.79 -3.07
N GLY A 9 11.29 -6.46 -4.36
CA GLY A 9 11.86 -7.34 -5.37
C GLY A 9 10.90 -8.43 -5.89
N MET A 10 9.61 -8.35 -5.52
CA MET A 10 8.59 -9.28 -6.01
C MET A 10 8.15 -8.91 -7.43
N PRO A 11 7.93 -9.90 -8.32
CA PRO A 11 7.30 -9.63 -9.61
C PRO A 11 5.82 -9.28 -9.40
N THR A 12 5.23 -8.60 -10.39
CA THR A 12 3.78 -8.42 -10.46
C THR A 12 3.07 -9.75 -10.54
N SER A 13 2.01 -9.91 -9.76
CA SER A 13 1.15 -11.08 -9.73
C SER A 13 0.21 -11.13 -10.94
N THR A 14 -0.22 -12.35 -11.27
CA THR A 14 -1.27 -12.61 -12.26
C THR A 14 -2.67 -12.68 -11.64
N ASN A 15 -2.75 -12.97 -10.33
CA ASN A 15 -4.00 -13.11 -9.58
C ASN A 15 -4.28 -11.81 -8.83
N ARG A 16 -4.80 -10.82 -9.55
CA ARG A 16 -5.05 -9.48 -9.02
C ARG A 16 -6.26 -9.43 -8.09
N THR A 17 -6.16 -8.61 -7.06
CA THR A 17 -7.28 -8.33 -6.14
C THR A 17 -8.25 -7.36 -6.80
N LEU A 18 -9.57 -7.59 -6.69
CA LEU A 18 -10.55 -6.60 -7.14
C LEU A 18 -10.55 -5.42 -6.18
N TRP A 19 -10.41 -4.21 -6.72
CA TRP A 19 -10.41 -2.98 -5.93
C TRP A 19 -11.53 -2.05 -6.38
N PRO A 20 -12.35 -1.51 -5.46
CA PRO A 20 -13.50 -0.71 -5.82
C PRO A 20 -13.06 0.62 -6.44
N ILE A 21 -13.71 1.02 -7.53
CA ILE A 21 -13.36 2.26 -8.25
C ILE A 21 -13.56 3.54 -7.40
N GLY A 22 -14.30 3.46 -6.29
CA GLY A 22 -14.47 4.56 -5.33
C GLY A 22 -13.37 4.65 -4.26
N GLY A 23 -12.37 3.76 -4.28
CA GLY A 23 -11.43 3.58 -3.17
C GLY A 23 -11.95 2.54 -2.17
N GLY A 24 -11.01 1.93 -1.44
CA GLY A 24 -11.27 0.78 -0.56
C GLY A 24 -10.35 0.76 0.65
N ALA A 25 -10.39 -0.32 1.42
CA ALA A 25 -9.63 -0.43 2.67
C ALA A 25 -8.22 -1.00 2.45
N VAL A 26 -7.24 -0.46 3.17
CA VAL A 26 -5.89 -1.06 3.28
C VAL A 26 -5.66 -1.46 4.74
N ALA A 27 -5.49 -2.75 4.97
CA ALA A 27 -5.08 -3.30 6.24
C ALA A 27 -3.64 -3.82 6.15
N LEU A 28 -2.83 -3.53 7.16
CA LEU A 28 -1.43 -3.96 7.20
C LEU A 28 -0.98 -4.22 8.63
N GLN A 29 -0.04 -5.15 8.75
CA GLN A 29 0.72 -5.40 9.98
C GLN A 29 2.17 -4.92 9.75
N PRO A 30 2.61 -3.83 10.42
CA PRO A 30 3.93 -3.22 10.21
C PRO A 30 5.12 -4.18 10.45
N GLY A 31 4.89 -5.22 11.26
CA GLY A 31 5.84 -6.32 11.44
C GLY A 31 6.51 -6.34 12.81
N TRP A 32 7.39 -7.31 12.98
CA TRP A 32 7.94 -7.74 14.27
C TRP A 32 9.40 -7.30 14.49
N PHE A 33 9.97 -6.49 13.60
CA PHE A 33 11.38 -6.12 13.70
C PHE A 33 11.61 -5.04 14.76
N PRO A 34 12.54 -5.26 15.72
CA PRO A 34 12.94 -4.25 16.67
C PRO A 34 13.60 -3.06 15.99
N GLY A 35 13.38 -1.87 16.55
CA GLY A 35 14.11 -0.66 16.15
C GLY A 35 13.26 0.59 16.00
N HIS A 36 11.92 0.47 15.96
CA HIS A 36 11.05 1.58 15.59
C HIS A 36 9.86 1.70 16.55
N ALA A 37 9.96 2.59 17.55
CA ALA A 37 8.79 3.02 18.34
C ALA A 37 7.82 3.90 17.54
N ALA A 38 8.26 4.39 16.38
CA ALA A 38 7.46 5.11 15.42
C ALA A 38 7.90 4.73 14.00
N ALA A 39 6.95 4.72 13.07
CA ALA A 39 7.20 4.47 11.66
C ALA A 39 6.30 5.36 10.81
N PHE A 40 6.81 5.79 9.65
CA PHE A 40 6.05 6.58 8.69
C PHE A 40 5.56 5.70 7.55
N PHE A 41 4.35 5.97 7.08
CA PHE A 41 3.69 5.22 6.04
C PHE A 41 3.34 6.11 4.86
N TYR A 42 3.55 5.55 3.67
CA TYR A 42 3.19 6.15 2.39
C TYR A 42 2.40 5.10 1.60
N ILE A 43 1.27 5.52 1.03
CA ILE A 43 0.43 4.66 0.19
C ILE A 43 0.31 5.32 -1.17
N ASN A 44 0.83 4.64 -2.18
CA ASN A 44 0.90 5.14 -3.53
C ASN A 44 0.25 4.16 -4.51
N LEU A 45 -0.12 4.68 -5.67
CA LEU A 45 -0.64 3.92 -6.79
C LEU A 45 0.37 3.96 -7.95
N GLY A 46 0.55 2.83 -8.62
CA GLY A 46 1.17 2.72 -9.93
C GLY A 46 0.16 2.20 -10.94
N LEU A 47 0.10 2.81 -12.12
CA LEU A 47 -0.91 2.50 -13.13
C LEU A 47 -0.38 1.51 -14.18
N GLY A 48 -1.24 0.60 -14.63
CA GLY A 48 -0.96 -0.38 -15.66
C GLY A 48 -0.62 -1.78 -15.12
N ASN A 49 -0.20 -2.65 -16.03
CA ASN A 49 0.07 -4.05 -15.71
C ASN A 49 1.37 -4.24 -14.91
N GLN A 50 2.41 -3.45 -15.20
CA GLN A 50 3.72 -3.55 -14.57
C GLN A 50 4.28 -2.15 -14.28
N PRO A 51 3.67 -1.41 -13.34
CA PRO A 51 4.08 -0.05 -13.06
C PRO A 51 5.47 -0.01 -12.42
N LEU A 52 6.37 0.76 -13.04
CA LEU A 52 7.65 1.15 -12.42
C LEU A 52 7.53 2.49 -11.68
N ASN A 53 6.54 3.30 -12.05
CA ASN A 53 6.26 4.59 -11.45
C ASN A 53 5.14 4.47 -10.41
N MET A 54 5.50 4.59 -9.13
CA MET A 54 4.59 4.59 -7.98
C MET A 54 4.36 6.00 -7.42
N SER A 55 4.34 7.03 -8.27
CA SER A 55 4.32 8.44 -7.82
C SER A 55 2.92 9.05 -7.68
N PHE A 56 1.87 8.24 -7.57
CA PHE A 56 0.51 8.74 -7.34
C PHE A 56 0.09 8.50 -5.88
N PRO A 57 0.32 9.45 -4.96
CA PRO A 57 -0.04 9.28 -3.56
C PRO A 57 -1.57 9.19 -3.40
N MET A 58 -2.02 8.18 -2.66
CA MET A 58 -3.45 7.96 -2.37
C MET A 58 -3.88 8.65 -1.07
N LEU A 59 -2.94 8.86 -0.15
CA LEU A 59 -3.16 9.55 1.13
C LEU A 59 -1.97 10.46 1.47
N PRO A 60 -2.18 11.50 2.29
CA PRO A 60 -1.07 12.17 2.96
C PRO A 60 -0.24 11.16 3.78
N PRO A 61 1.09 11.31 3.81
CA PRO A 61 1.92 10.49 4.68
C PRO A 61 1.47 10.58 6.13
N PHE A 62 1.49 9.46 6.83
CA PHE A 62 1.08 9.40 8.24
C PHE A 62 2.09 8.61 9.05
N GLN A 63 2.05 8.80 10.37
CA GLN A 63 2.93 8.11 11.31
C GLN A 63 2.09 7.23 12.23
N ILE A 64 2.62 6.05 12.55
CA ILE A 64 2.11 5.25 13.68
C ILE A 64 3.13 5.25 14.82
N THR A 65 2.64 5.00 16.03
CA THR A 65 3.48 4.80 17.22
C THR A 65 3.19 3.45 17.83
N GLY A 66 4.24 2.74 18.23
CA GLY A 66 4.14 1.44 18.87
C GLY A 66 4.18 1.58 20.38
N PRO A 67 3.65 0.60 21.13
CA PRO A 67 3.75 0.59 22.59
C PRO A 67 5.20 0.41 23.08
N SER A 68 6.10 -0.09 22.22
CA SER A 68 7.52 -0.28 22.51
C SER A 68 8.38 -0.12 21.25
N LYS A 69 9.71 -0.24 21.39
CA LYS A 69 10.66 -0.31 20.26
C LYS A 69 10.85 -1.72 19.69
N LEU A 70 10.15 -2.73 20.21
CA LEU A 70 10.40 -4.14 19.88
C LEU A 70 9.58 -4.60 18.67
N ASN A 71 8.27 -4.39 18.67
CA ASN A 71 7.37 -4.89 17.64
C ASN A 71 6.02 -4.16 17.69
N TYR A 72 5.32 -4.14 16.55
CA TYR A 72 3.93 -3.70 16.46
C TYR A 72 3.01 -4.93 16.57
N ASP A 73 2.48 -5.17 17.77
CA ASP A 73 1.56 -6.29 18.07
C ASP A 73 0.13 -6.03 17.60
N GLY A 74 -0.04 -5.65 16.34
CA GLY A 74 -1.37 -5.42 15.80
C GLY A 74 -1.41 -5.08 14.32
N THR A 75 -2.65 -4.98 13.85
CA THR A 75 -2.99 -4.56 12.50
C THR A 75 -3.57 -3.17 12.57
N ILE A 76 -3.16 -2.31 11.65
CA ILE A 76 -3.86 -1.05 11.39
C ILE A 76 -4.71 -1.22 10.12
N CYS A 77 -5.87 -0.56 10.10
CA CYS A 77 -6.72 -0.53 8.94
C CYS A 77 -7.06 0.93 8.62
N LEU A 78 -6.83 1.31 7.36
CA LEU A 78 -7.32 2.53 6.77
C LEU A 78 -8.60 2.16 6.03
N PRO A 79 -9.78 2.42 6.61
CA PRO A 79 -11.04 1.89 6.08
C PRO A 79 -11.39 2.47 4.71
N GLN A 80 -10.84 3.65 4.37
CA GLN A 80 -11.03 4.25 3.06
C GLN A 80 -9.74 4.93 2.58
N VAL A 81 -9.14 4.33 1.56
CA VAL A 81 -8.02 4.86 0.79
C VAL A 81 -8.57 5.29 -0.57
N PRO A 82 -8.64 6.60 -0.85
CA PRO A 82 -9.27 7.12 -2.06
C PRO A 82 -8.35 6.95 -3.28
N LEU A 83 -8.90 7.20 -4.47
CA LEU A 83 -8.07 7.35 -5.67
C LEU A 83 -7.21 8.64 -5.57
N PRO A 84 -5.99 8.63 -6.14
CA PRO A 84 -5.19 9.84 -6.27
C PRO A 84 -5.92 10.94 -7.05
N ALA A 85 -5.71 12.20 -6.67
CA ALA A 85 -6.26 13.33 -7.40
C ALA A 85 -5.73 13.37 -8.85
N ASN A 86 -6.57 13.85 -9.78
CA ASN A 86 -6.22 14.04 -11.19
C ASN A 86 -5.81 12.75 -11.94
N VAL A 87 -6.28 11.59 -11.49
CA VAL A 87 -6.14 10.33 -12.21
C VAL A 87 -7.52 9.87 -12.67
N THR A 88 -7.64 9.55 -13.97
CA THR A 88 -8.83 8.91 -14.52
C THR A 88 -8.62 7.39 -14.47
N ILE A 89 -9.52 6.69 -13.79
CA ILE A 89 -9.54 5.23 -13.65
C ILE A 89 -10.86 4.72 -14.20
N ASN A 90 -10.83 3.60 -14.91
CA ASN A 90 -12.02 2.86 -15.36
C ASN A 90 -12.07 1.46 -14.75
N VAL A 91 -13.25 0.86 -14.72
CA VAL A 91 -13.41 -0.56 -14.38
C VAL A 91 -12.63 -1.41 -15.39
N GLY A 92 -11.88 -2.38 -14.88
CA GLY A 92 -10.99 -3.24 -15.65
C GLY A 92 -9.55 -2.74 -15.76
N ASP A 93 -9.27 -1.48 -15.39
CA ASP A 93 -7.90 -0.97 -15.37
C ASP A 93 -7.08 -1.72 -14.31
N ASN A 94 -5.85 -2.08 -14.68
CA ASN A 94 -4.90 -2.70 -13.78
C ASN A 94 -4.02 -1.64 -13.12
N ALA A 95 -3.70 -1.86 -11.85
CA ALA A 95 -2.79 -1.01 -11.09
C ALA A 95 -2.09 -1.82 -10.00
N THR A 96 -1.16 -1.17 -9.30
CA THR A 96 -0.47 -1.72 -8.13
C THR A 96 -0.54 -0.67 -7.02
N ILE A 97 -1.04 -1.05 -5.85
CA ILE A 97 -0.95 -0.24 -4.64
C ILE A 97 0.36 -0.58 -3.96
N GLN A 98 1.20 0.43 -3.73
CA GLN A 98 2.45 0.33 -2.98
C GLN A 98 2.25 0.85 -1.57
N VAL A 99 2.67 0.06 -0.59
CA VAL A 99 2.79 0.47 0.81
C VAL A 99 4.27 0.57 1.14
N ILE A 100 4.68 1.75 1.62
CA ILE A 100 6.03 2.00 2.10
C ILE A 100 5.96 2.22 3.60
N GLU A 101 6.75 1.46 4.35
CA GLU A 101 7.06 1.76 5.74
C GLU A 101 8.48 2.30 5.81
N THR A 102 8.66 3.47 6.44
CA THR A 102 9.99 3.99 6.74
C THR A 102 10.23 4.04 8.23
N ALA A 103 11.40 3.54 8.58
CA ALA A 103 11.96 3.64 9.90
C ALA A 103 12.36 5.07 10.26
N VAL A 104 12.52 5.36 11.55
CA VAL A 104 12.96 6.69 12.04
C VAL A 104 14.29 7.18 11.44
N HIS A 105 15.18 6.26 11.05
CA HIS A 105 16.45 6.56 10.39
C HIS A 105 16.39 6.61 8.86
N GLY A 106 15.19 6.54 8.26
CA GLY A 106 14.95 6.70 6.82
C GLY A 106 15.04 5.44 5.97
N ALA A 107 15.48 4.30 6.52
CA ALA A 107 15.41 3.02 5.80
C ALA A 107 13.96 2.66 5.46
N ALA A 108 13.73 2.20 4.23
CA ALA A 108 12.41 1.92 3.69
C ALA A 108 12.18 0.43 3.42
N LEU A 109 10.98 -0.01 3.73
CA LEU A 109 10.43 -1.32 3.40
C LEU A 109 9.30 -1.11 2.38
N TYR A 110 9.31 -1.92 1.33
CA TYR A 110 8.37 -1.82 0.23
C TYR A 110 7.54 -3.09 0.14
N ASN A 111 6.23 -2.91 0.06
CA ASN A 111 5.28 -3.98 -0.24
C ASN A 111 4.24 -3.50 -1.25
N CYS A 112 3.65 -4.44 -2.00
CA CYS A 112 2.69 -4.11 -3.05
C CYS A 112 1.55 -5.12 -3.09
N VAL A 113 0.39 -4.62 -3.54
CA VAL A 113 -0.76 -5.43 -3.92
C VAL A 113 -1.14 -5.03 -5.35
N ASP A 114 -1.20 -6.00 -6.26
CA ASP A 114 -1.68 -5.77 -7.61
C ASP A 114 -3.21 -5.88 -7.64
N ILE A 115 -3.83 -4.90 -8.27
CA ILE A 115 -5.27 -4.76 -8.31
C ILE A 115 -5.79 -4.66 -9.74
N THR A 116 -7.07 -4.97 -9.88
CA THR A 116 -7.91 -4.63 -11.02
C THR A 116 -9.09 -3.83 -10.50
N PHE A 117 -9.32 -2.64 -11.05
CA PHE A 117 -10.45 -1.81 -10.64
C PHE A 117 -11.78 -2.48 -11.03
N ALA A 118 -12.73 -2.46 -10.11
CA ALA A 118 -14.02 -3.13 -10.25
C ALA A 118 -15.16 -2.26 -9.73
N GLU A 119 -16.38 -2.62 -10.12
CA GLU A 119 -17.57 -2.03 -9.51
C GLU A 119 -17.65 -2.42 -8.02
N PRO A 120 -18.11 -1.52 -7.12
CA PRO A 120 -18.20 -1.82 -5.70
C PRO A 120 -19.00 -3.09 -5.38
N SER A 121 -20.01 -3.43 -6.19
CA SER A 121 -20.82 -4.64 -6.03
C SER A 121 -20.07 -5.95 -6.29
N GLN A 122 -18.90 -5.89 -6.92
CA GLN A 122 -18.05 -7.05 -7.24
C GLN A 122 -16.95 -7.29 -6.20
N VAL A 123 -16.71 -6.32 -5.31
CA VAL A 123 -15.69 -6.40 -4.27
C VAL A 123 -16.32 -7.00 -3.02
N GLN A 124 -15.69 -8.05 -2.49
CA GLN A 124 -16.16 -8.65 -1.24
C GLN A 124 -15.87 -7.71 -0.06
N PRO A 125 -16.81 -7.56 0.90
CA PRO A 125 -16.60 -6.76 2.09
C PRO A 125 -15.51 -7.32 3.01
#